data_AF-A0A528V6X8-F1
#
_entry.id   AF-A0A528V6X8-F1
#
_cell.length_a   1.000
_cell.length_b   1.000
_cell.length_c   1.000
_cell.angle_alpha   90.00
_cell.angle_beta   90.00
_cell.angle_gamma   90.00
#
_symmetry.space_group_name_H-M   'P 1'
#
loop_
_entity.id
_entity.type
_entity.pdbx_description
1 polymer ?
#
loop_
_entity_poly.entity_id
_entity_poly.type
_entity_poly.pdbx_seq_one_letter_code
_entity_poly.pdbx_strand_id
1 'polypeptide(L)'
;FQADREDGSLDLLVLGDDRQMLALTVLTKCLAHWAGSVLPLVIAAPLLGLFMNMEPIGIGATALTLLVGTPAITFIGAAGAAVAVALPRGGLLISVLVLPLTIPVLIFGVSASYGAVANPDPFL
;
A
#
# COMPACT_ATOMS: atom_id res chain seq x y z
N PHE A 1 -1.08 14.40 3.45
CA PHE A 1 -0.39 15.06 4.56
C PHE A 1 0.25 16.38 4.17
N GLN A 2 1.05 16.50 3.10
CA GLN A 2 1.56 17.83 2.69
C GLN A 2 0.44 18.82 2.33
N ALA A 3 -0.53 18.41 1.50
CA ALA A 3 -1.70 19.23 1.21
C ALA A 3 -2.46 19.65 2.49
N ASP A 4 -2.63 18.70 3.42
CA ASP A 4 -3.27 18.97 4.72
C ASP A 4 -2.49 19.98 5.58
N ARG A 5 -1.16 20.03 5.42
CA ARG A 5 -0.30 20.98 6.13
C ARG A 5 -0.36 22.36 5.47
N GLU A 6 -0.41 22.41 4.15
CA GLU A 6 -0.50 23.64 3.35
C GLU A 6 -1.86 24.34 3.52
N ASP A 7 -2.95 23.59 3.64
CA ASP A 7 -4.30 24.13 3.87
C ASP A 7 -4.65 24.35 5.36
N GLY A 8 -3.75 23.97 6.27
CA GLY A 8 -3.90 24.12 7.71
C GLY A 8 -4.82 23.09 8.39
N SER A 9 -5.43 22.17 7.64
CA SER A 9 -6.31 21.13 8.20
C SER A 9 -5.58 20.17 9.12
N LEU A 10 -4.29 19.92 8.89
CA LEU A 10 -3.46 19.05 9.72
C LEU A 10 -3.36 19.55 11.16
N ASP A 11 -3.27 20.87 11.35
CA ASP A 11 -3.18 21.47 12.69
C ASP A 11 -4.50 21.33 13.44
N LEU A 12 -5.63 21.49 12.73
CA LEU A 12 -6.96 21.28 13.30
C LEU A 12 -7.18 19.81 13.70
N LEU A 13 -6.71 18.87 12.88
CA LEU A 13 -6.79 17.44 13.20
C LEU A 13 -5.97 17.10 14.44
N VAL A 14 -4.77 17.66 14.59
CA VAL A 14 -3.90 17.43 15.76
C VAL A 14 -4.45 18.08 17.02
N LEU A 15 -4.97 19.31 16.93
CA LEU A 15 -5.63 20.00 18.05
C LEU A 15 -6.92 19.29 18.50
N GLY A 16 -7.57 18.55 17.58
CA GLY A 16 -8.82 17.83 17.83
C GLY A 16 -8.66 16.41 18.37
N ASP A 17 -7.44 15.95 18.68
CA ASP A 17 -7.16 14.54 19.07
C ASP A 17 -7.96 14.07 20.30
N ASP A 18 -8.31 14.99 21.21
CA ASP A 18 -9.18 14.70 22.37
C ASP A 18 -10.60 14.24 21.99
N ARG A 19 -11.09 14.62 20.80
CA ARG A 19 -12.46 14.28 20.32
C ARG A 19 -12.47 13.16 19.31
N GLN A 20 -11.39 12.99 18.56
CA GLN A 20 -11.30 12.03 17.46
C GLN A 20 -9.89 11.45 17.43
N MET A 21 -9.77 10.14 17.66
CA MET A 21 -8.49 9.46 17.68
C MET A 21 -7.77 9.62 16.33
N LEU A 22 -6.62 10.32 16.32
CA LEU A 22 -5.85 10.60 15.10
C LEU A 22 -5.55 9.35 14.26
N ALA A 23 -5.32 8.21 14.92
CA ALA A 23 -5.08 6.94 14.26
C ALA A 23 -6.25 6.50 13.34
N LEU A 24 -7.50 6.73 13.75
CA LEU A 24 -8.68 6.41 12.94
C LEU A 24 -8.79 7.34 11.72
N THR A 25 -8.44 8.61 11.90
CA THR A 25 -8.42 9.57 10.78
C THR A 25 -7.38 9.16 9.74
N VAL A 26 -6.16 8.82 10.17
CA VAL A 26 -5.10 8.32 9.28
C VAL A 26 -5.54 7.02 8.59
N LEU A 27 -6.10 6.07 9.33
CA LEU A 27 -6.61 4.81 8.79
C LEU A 27 -7.63 5.06 7.68
N THR A 28 -8.61 5.93 7.94
CA THR A 28 -9.69 6.23 6.99
C THR A 28 -9.15 6.91 5.73
N LYS A 29 -8.22 7.87 5.88
CA LYS A 29 -7.57 8.53 4.72
C LYS A 29 -6.77 7.54 3.88
N CYS A 30 -6.02 6.64 4.52
CA CYS A 30 -5.26 5.60 3.82
C CYS A 30 -6.19 4.63 3.08
N LEU A 31 -7.27 4.17 3.72
CA LEU A 31 -8.25 3.29 3.10
C LEU A 31 -8.97 3.97 1.93
N ALA A 32 -9.37 5.24 2.07
CA ALA A 32 -9.99 6.00 0.99
C ALA A 32 -9.02 6.18 -0.19
N HIS A 33 -7.75 6.52 0.09
CA HIS A 33 -6.73 6.64 -0.94
C HIS A 33 -6.48 5.31 -1.66
N TRP A 34 -6.30 4.22 -0.90
CA TRP A 34 -6.10 2.88 -1.45
C TRP A 34 -7.31 2.41 -2.27
N ALA A 35 -8.53 2.58 -1.76
CA ALA A 35 -9.75 2.18 -2.45
C ALA A 35 -9.98 2.98 -3.74
N GLY A 36 -9.62 4.27 -3.77
CA GLY A 36 -9.75 5.10 -4.95
C GLY A 36 -8.70 4.81 -6.03
N SER A 37 -7.49 4.42 -5.64
CA SER A 37 -6.35 4.29 -6.57
C SER A 37 -6.02 2.85 -6.95
N VAL A 38 -6.06 1.91 -6.00
CA VAL A 38 -5.54 0.55 -6.20
C VAL A 38 -6.63 -0.50 -6.30
N LEU A 39 -7.74 -0.35 -5.58
CA LEU A 39 -8.84 -1.31 -5.67
C LEU A 39 -9.35 -1.54 -7.11
N PRO A 40 -9.49 -0.51 -7.99
CA PRO A 40 -9.84 -0.72 -9.39
C PRO A 40 -8.82 -1.60 -10.13
N LEU A 41 -7.53 -1.46 -9.82
CA LEU A 41 -6.45 -2.27 -10.39
C LEU A 41 -6.53 -3.72 -9.90
N VAL A 42 -6.80 -3.94 -8.61
CA VAL A 42 -6.98 -5.29 -8.03
C VAL A 42 -8.16 -6.00 -8.70
N ILE A 43 -9.26 -5.28 -8.94
CA ILE A 43 -10.44 -5.81 -9.64
C ILE A 43 -10.13 -6.12 -11.12
N ALA A 44 -9.28 -5.32 -11.77
CA ALA A 44 -8.86 -5.55 -13.14
C ALA A 44 -7.83 -6.69 -13.27
N ALA A 45 -7.08 -7.02 -12.22
CA ALA A 45 -5.99 -8.00 -12.27
C ALA A 45 -6.44 -9.40 -12.74
N PRO A 46 -7.59 -9.96 -12.31
CA PRO A 46 -8.08 -11.23 -12.87
C PRO A 46 -8.30 -11.21 -14.38
N LEU A 47 -8.87 -10.11 -14.90
CA LEU A 47 -9.09 -9.96 -16.33
C LEU A 47 -7.76 -9.89 -17.10
N LEU A 48 -6.78 -9.15 -16.56
CA LEU A 48 -5.43 -9.09 -17.13
C LEU A 48 -4.73 -10.46 -17.08
N GLY A 49 -4.93 -11.23 -16.01
CA GLY A 49 -4.40 -12.58 -15.87
C GLY A 49 -4.94 -13.54 -16.93
N LEU A 50 -6.22 -13.41 -17.30
CA LEU A 50 -6.80 -14.16 -18.42
C LEU A 50 -6.14 -13.79 -19.76
N PHE A 51 -5.90 -12.50 -20.01
CA PHE A 51 -5.19 -12.06 -21.23
C PHE A 51 -3.73 -12.55 -21.29
N MET A 52 -3.10 -12.78 -20.12
CA MET A 52 -1.77 -13.35 -20.01
C MET A 52 -1.77 -14.90 -20.04
N ASN A 53 -2.92 -15.53 -20.28
CA ASN A 53 -3.09 -16.99 -20.29
C ASN A 53 -2.57 -17.66 -19.00
N MET A 54 -2.80 -17.02 -17.85
CA MET A 54 -2.42 -17.55 -16.54
C MET A 54 -3.38 -18.64 -16.07
N GLU A 55 -2.86 -19.62 -15.32
CA GLU A 55 -3.68 -20.65 -14.70
C GLU A 55 -4.61 -20.04 -13.62
N PRO A 56 -5.86 -20.52 -13.45
CA PRO A 56 -6.83 -19.90 -12.53
C PRO A 56 -6.33 -19.74 -11.10
N ILE A 57 -5.53 -20.69 -10.61
CA ILE A 57 -4.95 -20.64 -9.26
C ILE A 57 -3.91 -19.52 -9.13
N GLY A 58 -3.10 -19.30 -10.18
CA GLY A 58 -2.14 -18.20 -10.26
C GLY A 58 -2.84 -16.85 -10.31
N ILE A 59 -3.94 -16.74 -11.08
CA ILE A 59 -4.76 -15.53 -11.14
C ILE A 59 -5.31 -15.17 -9.75
N GLY A 60 -5.90 -16.16 -9.06
CA GLY A 60 -6.43 -15.97 -7.71
C GLY A 60 -5.34 -15.56 -6.71
N ALA A 61 -4.18 -16.22 -6.76
CA ALA A 61 -3.06 -15.88 -5.90
C ALA A 61 -2.57 -14.46 -6.14
N THR A 62 -2.34 -14.05 -7.40
CA THR A 62 -1.93 -12.69 -7.74
C THR A 62 -2.96 -11.64 -7.28
N ALA A 63 -4.25 -11.88 -7.49
CA ALA A 63 -5.30 -10.97 -7.06
C ALA A 63 -5.31 -10.79 -5.53
N LEU A 64 -5.16 -11.89 -4.78
CA LEU A 64 -5.11 -11.87 -3.31
C LEU A 64 -3.85 -11.18 -2.78
N THR A 65 -2.68 -11.45 -3.38
CA THR A 65 -1.44 -10.78 -2.93
C THR A 65 -1.45 -9.29 -3.26
N LEU A 66 -2.07 -8.87 -4.37
CA LEU A 66 -2.32 -7.46 -4.63
C LEU A 66 -3.30 -6.85 -3.63
N LEU A 67 -4.41 -7.54 -3.32
CA LEU A 67 -5.42 -7.06 -2.37
C LEU A 67 -4.84 -6.80 -0.97
N VAL A 68 -3.90 -7.62 -0.52
CA VAL A 68 -3.30 -7.53 0.83
C VAL A 68 -1.99 -6.71 0.83
N GLY A 69 -1.14 -6.87 -0.19
CA GLY A 69 0.14 -6.20 -0.27
C GLY A 69 0.02 -4.70 -0.57
N THR A 70 -0.95 -4.31 -1.39
CA THR A 70 -1.10 -2.90 -1.77
C THR A 70 -1.58 -1.98 -0.64
N PRO A 71 -2.54 -2.37 0.24
CA PRO A 71 -2.80 -1.61 1.46
C PRO A 71 -1.55 -1.44 2.33
N ALA A 72 -0.75 -2.51 2.49
CA ALA A 72 0.48 -2.43 3.28
C ALA A 72 1.45 -1.38 2.70
N ILE A 73 1.63 -1.34 1.38
CA ILE A 73 2.42 -0.31 0.69
C ILE A 73 1.83 1.08 0.92
N THR A 74 0.49 1.24 0.85
CA THR A 74 -0.17 2.52 1.14
C THR A 74 0.13 3.02 2.56
N PHE A 75 0.09 2.15 3.56
CA PHE A 75 0.41 2.52 4.95
C PHE A 75 1.88 2.87 5.15
N ILE A 76 2.80 2.15 4.50
CA ILE A 76 4.23 2.50 4.50
C ILE A 76 4.44 3.88 3.87
N GLY A 77 3.79 4.15 2.74
CA GLY A 77 3.80 5.45 2.08
C GLY A 77 3.22 6.57 2.96
N ALA A 78 2.13 6.29 3.68
CA ALA A 78 1.51 7.23 4.61
C ALA A 78 2.45 7.60 5.77
N ALA A 79 3.16 6.61 6.34
CA ALA A 79 4.18 6.86 7.36
C ALA A 79 5.32 7.74 6.81
N GLY A 80 5.82 7.44 5.60
CA GLY A 80 6.83 8.27 4.95
C GLY A 80 6.36 9.69 4.66
N ALA A 81 5.12 9.86 4.21
CA ALA A 81 4.52 11.17 3.98
C ALA A 81 4.32 11.98 5.27
N ALA A 82 4.01 11.31 6.40
CA ALA A 82 3.91 11.96 7.70
C ALA A 82 5.27 12.45 8.20
N VAL A 83 6.33 11.65 8.08
CA VAL A 83 7.70 12.07 8.43
C VAL A 83 8.16 13.24 7.55
N ALA A 84 7.88 13.14 6.25
CA ALA A 84 8.25 14.17 5.29
C ALA A 84 7.57 15.52 5.52
N VAL A 85 6.36 15.54 6.10
CA VAL A 85 5.64 16.78 6.43
C VAL A 85 6.35 17.60 7.52
N ALA A 86 7.14 16.93 8.37
CA ALA A 86 7.88 17.58 9.45
C ALA A 86 9.25 18.14 9.02
N LEU A 87 9.70 17.87 7.78
CA LEU A 87 11.06 18.23 7.33
C LEU A 87 11.07 19.22 6.14
N PRO A 88 12.04 20.16 6.07
CA PRO A 88 12.14 21.16 4.99
C PRO A 88 12.37 20.62 3.58
N ARG A 89 12.79 19.35 3.44
CA ARG A 89 13.07 18.67 2.15
C ARG A 89 12.30 17.34 2.04
N GLY A 90 11.03 17.35 2.45
CA GLY A 90 10.19 16.17 2.59
C GLY A 90 10.15 15.24 1.37
N GLY A 91 10.12 15.78 0.14
CA GLY A 91 9.96 14.97 -1.08
C GLY A 91 11.06 13.92 -1.30
N LEU A 92 12.33 14.26 -1.02
CA LEU A 92 13.44 13.32 -1.19
C LEU A 92 13.42 12.21 -0.12
N LEU A 93 13.02 12.57 1.11
CA LEU A 93 12.96 11.66 2.25
C LEU A 93 11.89 10.57 2.05
N ILE A 94 10.77 10.90 1.42
CA ILE A 94 9.73 9.92 1.09
C ILE A 94 10.32 8.80 0.25
N SER A 95 11.05 9.12 -0.82
CA SER A 95 11.62 8.10 -1.71
C SER A 95 12.65 7.22 -0.99
N VAL A 96 13.58 7.84 -0.26
CA VAL A 96 14.65 7.12 0.46
C VAL A 96 14.11 6.21 1.56
N LEU A 97 13.05 6.61 2.25
CA LEU A 97 12.46 5.84 3.35
C LEU A 97 11.49 4.77 2.85
N VAL A 98 10.60 5.13 1.92
CA VAL A 98 9.50 4.25 1.47
C VAL A 98 10.05 3.13 0.60
N LEU A 99 10.96 3.42 -0.33
CA LEU A 99 11.48 2.43 -1.27
C LEU A 99 12.01 1.16 -0.57
N PRO A 100 12.97 1.22 0.37
CA PRO A 100 13.48 0.02 1.03
C PRO A 100 12.41 -0.72 1.85
N LEU A 101 11.45 0.00 2.44
CA LEU A 101 10.38 -0.61 3.23
C LEU A 101 9.32 -1.30 2.36
N THR A 102 9.14 -0.88 1.11
CA THR A 102 8.23 -1.55 0.17
C THR A 102 8.79 -2.86 -0.39
N ILE A 103 10.12 -3.01 -0.44
CA ILE A 103 10.78 -4.18 -1.02
C ILE A 103 10.33 -5.50 -0.38
N PRO A 104 10.32 -5.66 0.97
CA PRO A 104 9.84 -6.90 1.59
C PRO A 104 8.42 -7.28 1.19
N VAL A 105 7.52 -6.29 1.13
CA VAL A 105 6.12 -6.52 0.74
C VAL A 105 6.04 -7.05 -0.70
N LEU A 106 6.83 -6.48 -1.61
CA LEU A 106 6.92 -6.95 -2.99
C LEU A 106 7.52 -8.35 -3.09
N ILE A 107 8.64 -8.62 -2.38
CA ILE A 107 9.29 -9.93 -2.38
C ILE A 107 8.32 -11.02 -1.92
N PHE A 108 7.67 -10.83 -0.77
CA PHE A 108 6.74 -11.82 -0.24
C PHE A 108 5.47 -11.95 -1.08
N GLY A 109 4.93 -10.86 -1.60
CA GLY A 109 3.75 -10.89 -2.47
C GLY A 109 4.00 -11.64 -3.79
N VAL A 110 5.14 -11.40 -4.42
CA VAL A 110 5.56 -12.11 -5.63
C VAL A 110 5.83 -13.58 -5.32
N SER A 111 6.59 -13.86 -4.25
CA SER A 111 6.93 -15.24 -3.85
C SER A 111 5.68 -16.07 -3.52
N ALA A 112 4.70 -15.50 -2.82
CA ALA A 112 3.45 -16.17 -2.51
C ALA A 112 2.62 -16.45 -3.78
N SER A 113 2.60 -15.54 -4.74
CA SER A 113 1.91 -15.77 -6.02
C SER A 113 2.59 -16.85 -6.87
N TYR A 114 3.92 -16.91 -6.87
CA TYR A 114 4.67 -17.97 -7.55
C TYR A 114 4.51 -19.32 -6.86
N GLY A 115 4.56 -19.36 -5.53
CA GLY A 115 4.41 -20.59 -4.74
C GLY A 115 3.04 -21.24 -4.91
N ALA A 116 2.01 -20.50 -5.33
CA ALA A 116 0.69 -21.04 -5.61
C ALA A 116 0.62 -21.90 -6.89
N VAL A 117 1.56 -21.72 -7.82
CA VAL A 117 1.62 -22.44 -9.10
C VAL A 117 2.86 -23.34 -9.23
N ALA A 118 3.91 -23.06 -8.45
CA ALA A 118 5.10 -23.90 -8.43
C ALA A 118 4.80 -25.24 -7.75
N ASN A 119 5.25 -26.34 -8.36
CA ASN A 119 5.28 -27.63 -7.67
C ASN A 119 6.25 -27.53 -6.49
N PRO A 120 5.95 -28.13 -5.33
CA PRO A 120 6.89 -28.17 -4.22
C PRO A 120 8.15 -28.91 -4.68
N ASP A 121 9.28 -28.21 -4.72
CA ASP A 121 10.57 -28.84 -4.96
C ASP A 121 10.85 -29.78 -3.78
N PRO A 122 11.12 -31.08 -4.00
CA PRO A 122 11.24 -32.08 -2.93
C PRO A 122 12.42 -31.87 -1.96
N PHE A 123 13.21 -30.79 -2.14
CA PHE A 123 14.42 -30.51 -1.36
C PHE A 123 14.50 -29.06 -0.82
N LEU A 124 13.37 -28.32 -0.81
CA LEU A 124 13.12 -27.16 0.05
C LEU A 124 11.92 -27.45 0.95
#